data_AF-A0A6P0IIE9-F1
#
_entry.id   AF-A0A6P0IIE9-F1
#
_cell.length_a   1.000
_cell.length_b   1.000
_cell.length_c   1.000
_cell.angle_alpha   90.00
_cell.angle_beta   90.00
_cell.angle_gamma   90.00
#
_symmetry.space_group_name_H-M   'P 1'
#
loop_
_entity.id
_entity.type
_entity.pdbx_description
1 polymer ?
#
loop_
_entity_poly.entity_id
_entity_poly.type
_entity_poly.pdbx_seq_one_letter_code
_entity_poly.pdbx_strand_id
1 'polypeptide(L)'
;SQLLFEKLGLDRRKSRKTKTGYSTDATILAKLQGDHPVVDAVLEYRSLSKLKSTYVDALPALMRSDTKRVHTDFNQTVTTTGRLSSSSPNLQNIPIRTDFSRQIRKGFIPESGWLLVSADYSQIELRILAHLSQEPVLVEAYQTQADVHTLTAQMLFDKEDITAEERRLGKIINFGVIYGMGAQRFAREAKVSAAEGKEFIDRLNQRYPLVFAYLEETKKKAIAQGYVETILGRRRYFSFGGNSLRKLQGKPLDQIDLDQLKGINPYDAGSLRAAANSPIQGSSADIIKIAMVNLYQVLQKYQARLLLQVHDELIFEIPPDEWEELQVKIRETMESAVKLTVPLVVEIHAGENWMEAK
;
A
#
# COMPACT_ATOMS: atom_id res chain seq x y z
N SER A 1 -20.61 -2.01 23.39
CA SER A 1 -21.15 -0.64 23.26
C SER A 1 -21.84 -0.22 24.55
N GLN A 2 -22.80 -0.99 25.07
CA GLN A 2 -23.51 -0.72 26.33
C GLN A 2 -22.55 -0.46 27.51
N LEU A 3 -21.56 -1.34 27.74
CA LEU A 3 -20.55 -1.14 28.77
C LEU A 3 -19.85 0.23 28.66
N LEU A 4 -19.35 0.58 27.47
CA LEU A 4 -18.56 1.79 27.26
C LEU A 4 -19.42 3.07 27.33
N PHE A 5 -20.59 3.09 26.67
CA PHE A 5 -21.33 4.34 26.47
C PHE A 5 -22.58 4.50 27.36
N GLU A 6 -23.07 3.42 27.97
CA GLU A 6 -24.21 3.46 28.89
C GLU A 6 -23.74 3.30 30.33
N LYS A 7 -22.95 2.26 30.63
CA LYS A 7 -22.50 1.98 32.01
C LYS A 7 -21.35 2.89 32.45
N LEU A 8 -20.32 3.05 31.61
CA LEU A 8 -19.14 3.88 31.91
C LEU A 8 -19.29 5.33 31.47
N GLY A 9 -20.35 5.67 30.73
CA GLY A 9 -20.66 7.04 30.34
C GLY A 9 -19.62 7.71 29.43
N LEU A 10 -18.82 6.94 28.67
CA LEU A 10 -17.82 7.51 27.76
C LEU A 10 -18.45 8.41 26.70
N ASP A 11 -17.69 9.41 26.23
CA ASP A 11 -18.20 10.45 25.33
C ASP A 11 -18.72 9.87 24.00
N ARG A 12 -20.05 9.90 23.87
CA ARG A 12 -20.77 9.43 22.69
C ARG A 12 -20.48 10.26 21.45
N ARG A 13 -20.01 11.51 21.58
CA ARG A 13 -19.62 12.38 20.45
C ARG A 13 -18.36 11.88 19.74
N LYS A 14 -17.51 11.12 20.44
CA LYS A 14 -16.33 10.48 19.85
C LYS A 14 -16.67 9.21 19.06
N SER A 15 -17.90 8.69 19.15
CA SER A 15 -18.37 7.50 18.43
C SER A 15 -19.45 7.83 17.40
N ARG A 16 -19.72 6.88 16.50
CA ARG A 16 -20.81 6.93 15.53
C ARG A 16 -21.85 5.87 15.85
N LYS A 17 -23.13 6.18 15.64
CA LYS A 17 -24.20 5.18 15.73
C LYS A 17 -24.19 4.26 14.49
N THR A 18 -24.34 2.98 14.72
CA THR A 18 -24.60 1.93 13.75
C THR A 18 -26.00 1.38 13.99
N LYS A 19 -26.47 0.46 13.11
CA LYS A 19 -27.78 -0.20 13.27
C LYS A 19 -27.95 -0.90 14.62
N THR A 20 -26.87 -1.32 15.27
CA THR A 20 -26.87 -2.13 16.50
C THR A 20 -26.33 -1.39 17.73
N GLY A 21 -26.10 -0.08 17.64
CA GLY A 21 -25.61 0.76 18.75
C GLY A 21 -24.41 1.61 18.38
N TYR A 22 -23.64 2.07 19.36
CA TYR A 22 -22.43 2.85 19.09
C TYR A 22 -21.27 1.95 18.60
N SER A 23 -20.55 2.41 17.57
CA SER A 23 -19.37 1.70 17.08
C SER A 23 -18.32 1.57 18.18
N THR A 24 -17.68 0.42 18.22
CA THR A 24 -16.53 0.14 19.08
C THR A 24 -15.34 -0.30 18.25
N ASP A 25 -15.25 0.05 16.96
CA ASP A 25 -14.10 -0.32 16.13
C ASP A 25 -12.78 0.30 16.62
N ALA A 26 -11.66 -0.16 16.08
CA ALA A 26 -10.32 0.29 16.50
C ALA A 26 -10.13 1.81 16.35
N THR A 27 -10.72 2.44 15.33
CA THR A 27 -10.62 3.89 15.12
C THR A 27 -11.37 4.67 16.20
N ILE A 28 -12.55 4.20 16.61
CA ILE A 28 -13.31 4.83 17.70
C ILE A 28 -12.62 4.59 19.03
N LEU A 29 -12.15 3.38 19.31
CA LEU A 29 -11.46 3.07 20.55
C LEU A 29 -10.15 3.88 20.70
N ALA A 30 -9.41 4.10 19.61
CA ALA A 30 -8.22 4.95 19.62
C ALA A 30 -8.54 6.42 19.98
N LYS A 31 -9.73 6.94 19.61
CA LYS A 31 -10.18 8.29 20.03
C LYS A 31 -10.58 8.37 21.50
N LEU A 32 -10.97 7.23 22.08
CA LEU A 32 -11.36 7.08 23.48
C LEU A 32 -10.17 6.68 24.37
N GLN A 33 -8.98 6.54 23.80
CA GLN A 33 -7.79 6.12 24.53
C GLN A 33 -7.45 7.14 25.63
N GLY A 34 -7.16 6.66 26.84
CA GLY A 34 -6.97 7.53 28.00
C GLY A 34 -8.25 8.02 28.66
N ASP A 35 -9.43 7.90 28.04
CA ASP A 35 -10.70 8.29 28.68
C ASP A 35 -11.07 7.33 29.83
N HIS A 36 -10.66 6.06 29.75
CA HIS A 36 -10.85 5.06 30.82
C HIS A 36 -9.92 3.84 30.63
N PRO A 37 -9.33 3.24 31.69
CA PRO A 37 -8.38 2.12 31.59
C PRO A 37 -8.90 0.89 30.82
N VAL A 38 -10.21 0.65 30.90
CA VAL A 38 -10.85 -0.45 30.14
C VAL A 38 -10.68 -0.31 28.62
N VAL A 39 -10.56 0.92 28.09
CA VAL A 39 -10.41 1.16 26.66
C VAL A 39 -9.06 0.63 26.19
N ASP A 40 -8.00 0.95 26.94
CA ASP A 40 -6.64 0.46 26.70
C ASP A 40 -6.59 -1.07 26.79
N ALA A 41 -7.17 -1.65 27.84
CA ALA A 41 -7.24 -3.10 28.02
C ALA A 41 -8.02 -3.80 26.88
N VAL A 42 -9.10 -3.21 26.37
CA VAL A 42 -9.88 -3.75 25.24
C VAL A 42 -9.09 -3.66 23.93
N LEU A 43 -8.36 -2.57 23.70
CA LEU A 43 -7.49 -2.41 22.53
C LEU A 43 -6.38 -3.47 22.53
N GLU A 44 -5.71 -3.65 23.67
CA GLU A 44 -4.68 -4.67 23.86
C GLU A 44 -5.26 -6.08 23.68
N TYR A 45 -6.36 -6.41 24.36
CA TYR A 45 -7.03 -7.70 24.23
C TYR A 45 -7.38 -8.01 22.78
N ARG A 46 -7.94 -7.05 22.03
CA ARG A 46 -8.32 -7.27 20.63
C ARG A 46 -7.10 -7.51 19.74
N SER A 47 -6.02 -6.79 19.99
CA SER A 47 -4.75 -7.00 19.27
C SER A 47 -4.23 -8.42 19.51
N LEU A 48 -4.05 -8.80 20.78
CA LEU A 48 -3.51 -10.10 21.18
C LEU A 48 -4.43 -11.26 20.76
N SER A 49 -5.73 -11.14 21.02
CA SER A 49 -6.73 -12.13 20.63
C SER A 49 -6.76 -12.35 19.12
N LYS A 50 -6.65 -11.27 18.31
CA LYS A 50 -6.56 -11.39 16.86
C LYS A 50 -5.28 -12.09 16.43
N LEU A 51 -4.12 -11.71 17.00
CA LEU A 51 -2.84 -12.35 16.70
C LEU A 51 -2.86 -13.85 17.01
N LYS A 52 -3.35 -14.20 18.20
CA LYS A 52 -3.45 -15.59 18.66
C LYS A 52 -4.39 -16.41 17.77
N SER A 53 -5.66 -15.97 17.66
CA SER A 53 -6.70 -16.74 16.95
C SER A 53 -6.45 -16.86 15.45
N THR A 54 -5.93 -15.81 14.81
CA THR A 54 -5.81 -15.77 13.34
C THR A 54 -4.50 -16.35 12.83
N TYR A 55 -3.43 -16.30 13.63
CA TYR A 55 -2.10 -16.72 13.19
C TYR A 55 -1.55 -17.84 14.05
N VAL A 56 -1.38 -17.61 15.37
CA VAL A 56 -0.71 -18.58 16.27
C VAL A 56 -1.45 -19.91 16.35
N ASP A 57 -2.77 -19.89 16.51
CA ASP A 57 -3.58 -21.11 16.64
C ASP A 57 -3.95 -21.68 15.26
N ALA A 58 -4.34 -20.80 14.32
CA ALA A 58 -4.91 -21.24 13.05
C ALA A 58 -3.87 -21.76 12.05
N LEU A 59 -2.69 -21.13 11.92
CA LEU A 59 -1.72 -21.53 10.91
C LEU A 59 -1.15 -22.94 11.14
N PRO A 60 -0.75 -23.34 12.37
CA PRO A 60 -0.31 -24.71 12.63
C PRO A 60 -1.39 -25.74 12.34
N ALA A 61 -2.66 -25.42 12.62
CA ALA A 61 -3.79 -26.31 12.33
C ALA A 61 -4.08 -26.48 10.83
N LEU A 62 -3.61 -25.55 9.99
CA LEU A 62 -3.73 -25.60 8.52
C LEU A 62 -2.53 -26.27 7.84
N MET A 63 -1.54 -26.72 8.61
CA MET A 63 -0.40 -27.43 8.05
C MET A 63 -0.84 -28.78 7.47
N ARG A 64 -0.49 -29.02 6.21
CA ARG A 64 -0.79 -30.29 5.55
C ARG A 64 0.10 -31.41 6.09
N SER A 65 -0.48 -32.58 6.28
CA SER A 65 0.23 -33.73 6.86
C SER A 65 1.27 -34.35 5.93
N ASP A 66 1.07 -34.26 4.62
CA ASP A 66 1.93 -34.84 3.58
C ASP A 66 3.14 -33.97 3.27
N THR A 67 2.97 -32.65 3.15
CA THR A 67 4.09 -31.74 2.84
C THR A 67 4.71 -31.11 4.07
N LYS A 68 4.05 -31.18 5.24
CA LYS A 68 4.42 -30.43 6.46
C LYS A 68 4.55 -28.91 6.22
N ARG A 69 3.73 -28.37 5.30
CA ARG A 69 3.71 -26.95 4.93
C ARG A 69 2.29 -26.41 4.94
N VAL A 70 2.17 -25.09 5.06
CA VAL A 70 0.92 -24.37 4.84
C VAL A 70 0.84 -23.98 3.37
N HIS A 71 -0.30 -24.26 2.73
CA HIS A 71 -0.52 -23.96 1.32
C HIS A 71 -1.58 -22.87 1.23
N THR A 72 -1.31 -21.84 0.44
CA THR A 72 -2.24 -20.72 0.20
C THR A 72 -2.73 -20.75 -1.24
N ASP A 73 -3.92 -20.20 -1.47
CA ASP A 73 -4.45 -19.96 -2.80
C ASP A 73 -4.13 -18.55 -3.26
N PHE A 74 -3.37 -18.40 -4.34
CA PHE A 74 -3.18 -17.12 -5.04
C PHE A 74 -4.28 -16.92 -6.09
N ASN A 75 -5.26 -16.09 -5.74
CA ASN A 75 -6.39 -15.80 -6.60
C ASN A 75 -6.02 -14.72 -7.62
N GLN A 76 -6.10 -15.08 -8.91
CA GLN A 76 -5.62 -14.22 -10.01
C GLN A 76 -6.65 -13.21 -10.52
N THR A 77 -7.95 -13.47 -10.32
CA THR A 77 -9.08 -12.73 -10.94
C THR A 77 -10.03 -12.07 -9.95
N VAL A 78 -9.63 -11.93 -8.67
CA VAL A 78 -10.50 -11.39 -7.60
C VAL A 78 -10.39 -9.87 -7.45
N THR A 79 -9.19 -9.28 -7.62
CA THR A 79 -8.98 -7.86 -7.33
C THR A 79 -9.26 -6.97 -8.55
N THR A 80 -9.79 -5.77 -8.32
CA THR A 80 -10.10 -4.81 -9.41
C THR A 80 -8.87 -4.09 -9.97
N THR A 81 -7.73 -4.16 -9.27
CA THR A 81 -6.48 -3.49 -9.68
C THR A 81 -5.48 -4.46 -10.31
N GLY A 82 -5.80 -5.74 -10.40
CA GLY A 82 -4.92 -6.74 -10.99
C GLY A 82 -3.89 -7.34 -10.03
N ARG A 83 -3.88 -6.93 -8.75
CA ARG A 83 -3.12 -7.62 -7.69
C ARG A 83 -3.60 -9.07 -7.52
N LEU A 84 -2.69 -9.96 -7.12
CA LEU A 84 -3.11 -11.25 -6.57
C LEU A 84 -3.72 -11.03 -5.17
N SER A 85 -4.62 -11.90 -4.77
CA SER A 85 -5.06 -12.01 -3.37
C SER A 85 -4.81 -13.41 -2.84
N SER A 86 -4.41 -13.52 -1.57
CA SER A 86 -4.17 -14.80 -0.91
C SER A 86 -5.35 -15.22 -0.02
N SER A 87 -5.73 -16.49 -0.07
CA SER A 87 -6.78 -17.09 0.75
C SER A 87 -6.44 -18.51 1.19
N SER A 88 -7.16 -19.03 2.18
CA SER A 88 -7.11 -20.43 2.61
C SER A 88 -5.72 -21.00 2.96
N PRO A 89 -4.86 -20.35 3.77
CA PRO A 89 -5.05 -19.08 4.50
C PRO A 89 -4.49 -17.87 3.74
N ASN A 90 -4.85 -16.66 4.18
CA ASN A 90 -4.24 -15.44 3.64
C ASN A 90 -2.83 -15.25 4.23
N LEU A 91 -1.80 -15.41 3.39
CA LEU A 91 -0.40 -15.24 3.73
C LEU A 91 0.17 -13.87 3.27
N GLN A 92 -0.65 -13.03 2.64
CA GLN A 92 -0.25 -11.66 2.29
C GLN A 92 -0.42 -10.67 3.44
N ASN A 93 -1.14 -11.03 4.49
CA ASN A 93 -1.44 -10.16 5.62
C ASN A 93 -0.74 -10.59 6.93
N ILE A 94 0.38 -11.31 6.82
CA ILE A 94 1.15 -11.71 8.00
C ILE A 94 1.69 -10.45 8.71
N PRO A 95 1.47 -10.30 10.02
CA PRO A 95 1.74 -9.05 10.73
C PRO A 95 3.21 -8.60 10.66
N ILE A 96 3.43 -7.28 10.61
CA ILE A 96 4.77 -6.65 10.57
C ILE A 96 4.86 -5.33 11.36
N ARG A 97 3.73 -4.76 11.80
CA ARG A 97 3.64 -3.36 12.25
C ARG A 97 4.30 -3.06 13.59
N THR A 98 4.27 -4.01 14.52
CA THR A 98 4.87 -3.89 15.85
C THR A 98 5.88 -4.98 16.06
N ASP A 99 6.91 -4.74 16.87
CA ASP A 99 7.95 -5.73 17.18
C ASP A 99 7.34 -7.03 17.70
N PHE A 100 6.34 -6.92 18.58
CA PHE A 100 5.61 -8.07 19.09
C PHE A 100 4.88 -8.84 17.97
N SER A 101 4.10 -8.15 17.14
CA SER A 101 3.36 -8.79 16.04
C SER A 101 4.28 -9.40 14.97
N ARG A 102 5.48 -8.82 14.77
CA ARG A 102 6.46 -9.29 13.80
C ARG A 102 7.02 -10.67 14.17
N GLN A 103 7.01 -11.03 15.45
CA GLN A 103 7.46 -12.35 15.91
C GLN A 103 6.70 -13.52 15.27
N ILE A 104 5.45 -13.30 14.80
CA ILE A 104 4.71 -14.31 14.04
C ILE A 104 5.49 -14.77 12.79
N ARG A 105 6.26 -13.86 12.16
CA ARG A 105 7.07 -14.18 10.97
C ARG A 105 8.23 -15.13 11.27
N LYS A 106 8.67 -15.27 12.53
CA LYS A 106 9.67 -16.27 12.93
C LYS A 106 9.18 -17.70 12.71
N GLY A 107 7.87 -17.92 12.72
CA GLY A 107 7.28 -19.24 12.45
C GLY A 107 7.32 -19.66 10.98
N PHE A 108 7.73 -18.77 10.07
CA PHE A 108 7.88 -19.05 8.64
C PHE A 108 9.37 -19.28 8.35
N ILE A 109 9.73 -20.56 8.30
CA ILE A 109 11.10 -21.03 8.06
C ILE A 109 11.20 -21.71 6.69
N PRO A 110 12.37 -21.69 6.05
CA PRO A 110 12.62 -22.41 4.79
C PRO A 110 12.76 -23.92 5.05
N GLU A 111 12.99 -24.68 3.97
CA GLU A 111 13.44 -26.07 4.07
C GLU A 111 14.72 -26.18 4.93
N SER A 112 14.90 -27.33 5.60
CA SER A 112 16.02 -27.52 6.53
C SER A 112 17.37 -27.31 5.84
N GLY A 113 18.18 -26.39 6.36
CA GLY A 113 19.49 -26.03 5.79
C GLY A 113 19.42 -25.04 4.62
N TRP A 114 18.23 -24.56 4.23
CA TRP A 114 18.04 -23.56 3.19
C TRP A 114 17.91 -22.16 3.80
N LEU A 115 18.00 -21.15 2.95
CA LEU A 115 17.77 -19.76 3.29
C LEU A 115 16.36 -19.35 2.88
N LEU A 116 15.71 -18.51 3.71
CA LEU A 116 14.54 -17.76 3.28
C LEU A 116 15.01 -16.41 2.75
N VAL A 117 14.54 -16.03 1.57
CA VAL A 117 14.95 -14.79 0.89
C VAL A 117 13.72 -13.95 0.59
N SER A 118 13.77 -12.66 0.94
CA SER A 118 12.81 -11.67 0.49
C SER A 118 13.46 -10.74 -0.53
N ALA A 119 12.74 -10.46 -1.62
CA ALA A 119 13.08 -9.43 -2.58
C ALA A 119 11.89 -8.47 -2.74
N ASP A 120 12.08 -7.19 -2.38
CA ASP A 120 11.03 -6.17 -2.29
C ASP A 120 11.39 -4.96 -3.16
N TYR A 121 10.45 -4.45 -3.96
CA TYR A 121 10.72 -3.25 -4.74
C TYR A 121 10.76 -2.00 -3.86
N SER A 122 11.87 -1.27 -3.92
CA SER A 122 12.01 -0.02 -3.18
C SER A 122 11.14 1.08 -3.78
N GLN A 123 10.07 1.44 -3.06
CA GLN A 123 9.17 2.56 -3.40
C GLN A 123 8.49 2.45 -4.79
N ILE A 124 8.10 1.24 -5.19
CA ILE A 124 7.59 0.97 -6.55
C ILE A 124 6.46 1.91 -7.00
N GLU A 125 5.50 2.21 -6.12
CA GLU A 125 4.35 3.05 -6.47
C GLU A 125 4.75 4.51 -6.74
N LEU A 126 5.76 5.05 -6.02
CA LEU A 126 6.27 6.39 -6.28
C LEU A 126 7.09 6.45 -7.56
N ARG A 127 7.88 5.41 -7.87
CA ARG A 127 8.60 5.30 -9.13
C ARG A 127 7.66 5.24 -10.33
N ILE A 128 6.57 4.48 -10.19
CA ILE A 128 5.49 4.43 -11.18
C ILE A 128 4.80 5.79 -11.31
N LEU A 129 4.52 6.47 -10.20
CA LEU A 129 3.94 7.82 -10.25
C LEU A 129 4.86 8.79 -10.99
N ALA A 130 6.16 8.80 -10.67
CA ALA A 130 7.15 9.63 -11.36
C ALA A 130 7.21 9.33 -12.87
N HIS A 131 7.09 8.04 -13.25
CA HIS A 131 6.99 7.64 -14.65
C HIS A 131 5.68 8.08 -15.31
N LEU A 132 4.55 8.03 -14.62
CA LEU A 132 3.26 8.39 -15.21
C LEU A 132 3.06 9.91 -15.31
N SER A 133 3.56 10.66 -14.32
CA SER A 133 3.45 12.12 -14.30
C SER A 133 4.59 12.83 -15.04
N GLN A 134 5.75 12.16 -15.22
CA GLN A 134 6.97 12.76 -15.75
C GLN A 134 7.41 14.03 -15.01
N GLU A 135 7.12 14.10 -13.70
CA GLU A 135 7.50 15.24 -12.85
C GLU A 135 9.02 15.34 -12.75
N PRO A 136 9.67 16.39 -13.32
CA PRO A 136 11.13 16.45 -13.45
C PRO A 136 11.86 16.28 -12.12
N VAL A 137 11.33 16.89 -11.05
CA VAL A 137 11.91 16.82 -9.71
C VAL A 137 11.95 15.38 -9.17
N LEU A 138 10.89 14.60 -9.40
CA LEU A 138 10.83 13.20 -8.98
C LEU A 138 11.66 12.29 -9.89
N VAL A 139 11.65 12.55 -11.20
CA VAL A 139 12.44 11.78 -12.17
C VAL A 139 13.93 11.95 -11.87
N GLU A 140 14.41 13.19 -11.70
CA GLU A 140 15.79 13.50 -11.35
C GLU A 140 16.20 12.87 -10.01
N ALA A 141 15.34 12.97 -8.98
CA ALA A 141 15.61 12.38 -7.69
C ALA A 141 15.83 10.86 -7.78
N TYR A 142 15.02 10.14 -8.56
CA TYR A 142 15.21 8.70 -8.73
C TYR A 142 16.38 8.33 -9.63
N GLN A 143 16.71 9.15 -10.64
CA GLN A 143 17.87 8.94 -11.50
C GLN A 143 19.19 9.14 -10.75
N THR A 144 19.21 10.08 -9.80
CA THR A 144 20.37 10.38 -8.94
C THR A 144 20.41 9.56 -7.65
N GLN A 145 19.44 8.63 -7.46
CA GLN A 145 19.30 7.82 -6.25
C GLN A 145 19.13 8.65 -4.96
N ALA A 146 18.59 9.87 -5.07
CA ALA A 146 18.25 10.71 -3.92
C ALA A 146 17.11 10.10 -3.10
N ASP A 147 17.09 10.39 -1.81
CA ASP A 147 16.01 9.99 -0.92
C ASP A 147 14.78 10.90 -1.12
N VAL A 148 13.78 10.38 -1.85
CA VAL A 148 12.55 11.12 -2.17
C VAL A 148 11.76 11.52 -0.92
N HIS A 149 11.78 10.74 0.16
CA HIS A 149 11.11 11.12 1.41
C HIS A 149 11.81 12.30 2.07
N THR A 150 13.15 12.29 2.02
CA THR A 150 13.96 13.40 2.49
C THR A 150 13.69 14.64 1.67
N LEU A 151 13.72 14.52 0.36
CA LEU A 151 13.45 15.60 -0.58
C LEU A 151 12.07 16.24 -0.32
N THR A 152 11.02 15.42 -0.17
CA THR A 152 9.68 15.92 0.13
C THR A 152 9.63 16.62 1.49
N ALA A 153 10.31 16.09 2.51
CA ALA A 153 10.36 16.74 3.82
C ALA A 153 11.13 18.08 3.78
N GLN A 154 12.27 18.13 3.08
CA GLN A 154 13.04 19.37 2.90
C GLN A 154 12.18 20.46 2.26
N MET A 155 11.41 20.10 1.24
CA MET A 155 10.45 21.00 0.59
C MET A 155 9.31 21.41 1.50
N LEU A 156 8.84 20.50 2.37
CA LEU A 156 7.72 20.77 3.26
C LEU A 156 8.08 21.78 4.36
N PHE A 157 9.27 21.62 4.93
CA PHE A 157 9.77 22.38 6.07
C PHE A 157 10.66 23.56 5.67
N ASP A 158 10.91 23.73 4.37
CA ASP A 158 11.81 24.75 3.81
C ASP A 158 13.19 24.73 4.50
N LYS A 159 13.79 23.53 4.52
CA LYS A 159 14.95 23.18 5.35
C LYS A 159 15.81 22.14 4.66
N GLU A 160 17.13 22.30 4.70
CA GLU A 160 18.06 21.28 4.18
C GLU A 160 18.21 20.09 5.15
N ASP A 161 18.49 20.35 6.44
CA ASP A 161 18.76 19.31 7.43
C ASP A 161 17.50 18.75 8.07
N ILE A 162 16.87 17.73 7.50
CA ILE A 162 15.68 17.13 8.13
C ILE A 162 16.03 16.12 9.23
N THR A 163 15.21 16.09 10.27
CA THR A 163 15.21 15.08 11.34
C THR A 163 14.52 13.79 10.86
N ALA A 164 14.74 12.70 11.60
CA ALA A 164 14.07 11.42 11.31
C ALA A 164 12.53 11.52 11.37
N GLU A 165 11.98 12.34 12.29
CA GLU A 165 10.53 12.57 12.38
C GLU A 165 10.01 13.41 11.20
N GLU A 166 10.75 14.42 10.73
CA GLU A 166 10.39 15.20 9.55
C GLU A 166 10.44 14.33 8.27
N ARG A 167 11.46 13.47 8.13
CA ARG A 167 11.53 12.48 7.04
C ARG A 167 10.35 11.51 7.08
N ARG A 168 9.97 11.05 8.27
CA ARG A 168 8.79 10.19 8.47
C ARG A 168 7.51 10.90 8.06
N LEU A 169 7.37 12.20 8.33
CA LEU A 169 6.27 13.01 7.81
C LEU A 169 6.33 13.03 6.28
N GLY A 170 7.47 13.35 5.66
CA GLY A 170 7.64 13.29 4.20
C GLY A 170 7.18 11.96 3.58
N LYS A 171 7.47 10.84 4.24
CA LYS A 171 6.94 9.52 3.86
C LYS A 171 5.40 9.46 3.89
N ILE A 172 4.77 9.88 4.99
CA ILE A 172 3.30 9.91 5.12
C ILE A 172 2.68 10.75 4.00
N ILE A 173 3.31 11.87 3.65
CA ILE A 173 2.86 12.79 2.60
C ILE A 173 2.91 12.14 1.23
N ASN A 174 4.06 11.57 0.87
CA ASN A 174 4.22 10.91 -0.42
C ASN A 174 3.18 9.80 -0.62
N PHE A 175 2.96 8.95 0.39
CA PHE A 175 1.89 7.97 0.32
C PHE A 175 0.50 8.62 0.30
N GLY A 176 0.26 9.65 1.10
CA GLY A 176 -1.04 10.34 1.13
C GLY A 176 -1.40 10.96 -0.23
N VAL A 177 -0.44 11.56 -0.91
CA VAL A 177 -0.63 12.25 -2.19
C VAL A 177 -0.84 11.26 -3.32
N ILE A 178 -0.06 10.17 -3.37
CA ILE A 178 -0.33 9.03 -4.27
C ILE A 178 -1.78 8.57 -4.15
N TYR A 179 -2.32 8.55 -2.93
CA TYR A 179 -3.66 8.02 -2.67
C TYR A 179 -4.80 9.05 -2.70
N GLY A 180 -4.54 10.29 -3.14
CA GLY A 180 -5.56 11.34 -3.21
C GLY A 180 -6.09 11.76 -1.83
N MET A 181 -5.20 11.79 -0.84
CA MET A 181 -5.49 12.32 0.49
C MET A 181 -5.78 13.82 0.41
N GLY A 182 -6.98 14.25 0.79
CA GLY A 182 -7.30 15.67 0.91
C GLY A 182 -6.66 16.31 2.15
N ALA A 183 -6.51 17.63 2.13
CA ALA A 183 -5.90 18.45 3.19
C ALA A 183 -6.41 18.12 4.62
N GLN A 184 -7.70 17.85 4.78
CA GLN A 184 -8.31 17.49 6.07
C GLN A 184 -7.77 16.16 6.63
N ARG A 185 -7.55 15.17 5.76
CA ARG A 185 -7.01 13.88 6.17
C ARG A 185 -5.51 13.99 6.43
N PHE A 186 -4.81 14.75 5.61
CA PHE A 186 -3.41 15.10 5.82
C PHE A 186 -3.21 15.73 7.19
N ALA A 187 -3.95 16.79 7.51
CA ALA A 187 -3.81 17.53 8.76
C ALA A 187 -3.93 16.62 9.98
N ARG A 188 -4.89 15.68 9.93
CA ARG A 188 -5.09 14.69 10.99
C ARG A 188 -3.93 13.70 11.12
N GLU A 189 -3.38 13.20 10.01
CA GLU A 189 -2.28 12.23 10.03
C GLU A 189 -0.95 12.89 10.43
N ALA A 190 -0.71 14.13 9.97
CA ALA A 190 0.44 14.95 10.33
C ALA A 190 0.30 15.62 11.72
N LYS A 191 -0.88 15.53 12.36
CA LYS A 191 -1.22 16.19 13.64
C LYS A 191 -1.03 17.72 13.62
N VAL A 192 -1.35 18.34 12.48
CA VAL A 192 -1.33 19.80 12.28
C VAL A 192 -2.76 20.35 12.13
N SER A 193 -2.92 21.67 12.16
CA SER A 193 -4.21 22.32 11.91
C SER A 193 -4.70 22.12 10.48
N ALA A 194 -5.99 22.32 10.25
CA ALA A 194 -6.57 22.24 8.91
C ALA A 194 -6.04 23.32 7.96
N ALA A 195 -5.68 24.50 8.49
CA ALA A 195 -5.11 25.60 7.72
C ALA A 195 -3.69 25.24 7.25
N GLU A 196 -2.84 24.78 8.17
CA GLU A 196 -1.49 24.29 7.85
C GLU A 196 -1.57 23.13 6.85
N GLY A 197 -2.46 22.15 7.07
CA GLY A 197 -2.68 21.04 6.15
C GLY A 197 -3.06 21.46 4.73
N LYS A 198 -3.78 22.58 4.56
CA LYS A 198 -4.08 23.14 3.24
C LYS A 198 -2.84 23.79 2.63
N GLU A 199 -2.15 24.64 3.38
CA GLU A 199 -0.92 25.29 2.94
C GLU A 199 0.14 24.28 2.47
N PHE A 200 0.26 23.15 3.17
CA PHE A 200 1.16 22.08 2.79
C PHE A 200 0.79 21.43 1.45
N ILE A 201 -0.50 21.16 1.21
CA ILE A 201 -0.97 20.60 -0.07
C ILE A 201 -0.77 21.62 -1.19
N ASP A 202 -0.99 22.90 -0.92
CA ASP A 202 -0.80 23.98 -1.90
C ASP A 202 0.69 24.11 -2.30
N ARG A 203 1.61 24.10 -1.33
CA ARG A 203 3.07 24.04 -1.59
C ARG A 203 3.47 22.82 -2.41
N LEU A 204 2.93 21.66 -2.05
CA LEU A 204 3.25 20.42 -2.76
C LEU A 204 2.73 20.44 -4.20
N ASN A 205 1.55 21.00 -4.44
CA ASN A 205 1.01 21.18 -5.78
C ASN A 205 1.86 22.13 -6.63
N GLN A 206 2.35 23.22 -6.03
CA GLN A 206 3.30 24.11 -6.70
C GLN A 206 4.61 23.41 -7.07
N ARG A 207 5.06 22.46 -6.24
CA ARG A 207 6.34 21.78 -6.42
C ARG A 207 6.26 20.56 -7.34
N TYR A 208 5.14 19.84 -7.33
CA TYR A 208 4.89 18.67 -8.17
C TYR A 208 3.66 18.89 -9.09
N PRO A 209 3.63 19.97 -9.89
CA PRO A 209 2.44 20.34 -10.66
C PRO A 209 2.03 19.24 -11.65
N LEU A 210 2.98 18.49 -12.21
CA LEU A 210 2.67 17.43 -13.17
C LEU A 210 2.08 16.20 -12.48
N VAL A 211 2.41 15.94 -11.22
CA VAL A 211 1.76 14.88 -10.42
C VAL A 211 0.28 15.20 -10.25
N PHE A 212 -0.06 16.42 -9.82
CA PHE A 212 -1.45 16.81 -9.60
C PHE A 212 -2.23 16.88 -10.91
N ALA A 213 -1.62 17.40 -11.98
CA ALA A 213 -2.20 17.40 -13.31
C ALA A 213 -2.50 15.96 -13.79
N TYR A 214 -1.57 15.03 -13.62
CA TYR A 214 -1.78 13.62 -13.95
C TYR A 214 -2.93 12.98 -13.17
N LEU A 215 -2.99 13.21 -11.85
CA LEU A 215 -4.05 12.67 -10.99
C LEU A 215 -5.43 13.25 -11.35
N GLU A 216 -5.48 14.53 -11.69
CA GLU A 216 -6.67 15.20 -12.19
C GLU A 216 -7.11 14.65 -13.55
N GLU A 217 -6.20 14.58 -14.52
CA GLU A 217 -6.47 14.04 -15.85
C GLU A 217 -6.97 12.59 -15.77
N THR A 218 -6.40 11.79 -14.88
CA THR A 218 -6.84 10.39 -14.66
C THR A 218 -8.27 10.32 -14.16
N LYS A 219 -8.71 11.24 -13.29
CA LYS A 219 -10.11 11.35 -12.87
C LYS A 219 -11.01 11.75 -14.03
N LYS A 220 -10.58 12.72 -14.85
CA LYS A 220 -11.32 13.16 -16.04
C LYS A 220 -11.48 12.01 -17.04
N LYS A 221 -10.42 11.22 -17.28
CA LYS A 221 -10.45 10.00 -18.08
C LYS A 221 -11.49 9.02 -17.55
N ALA A 222 -11.47 8.73 -16.25
CA ALA A 222 -12.45 7.83 -15.64
C ALA A 222 -13.89 8.29 -15.87
N ILE A 223 -14.18 9.60 -15.76
CA ILE A 223 -15.51 10.18 -16.02
C ILE A 223 -15.87 10.08 -17.51
N ALA A 224 -14.99 10.53 -18.40
CA ALA A 224 -15.24 10.62 -19.83
C ALA A 224 -15.41 9.24 -20.47
N GLN A 225 -14.47 8.32 -20.24
CA GLN A 225 -14.42 7.02 -20.93
C GLN A 225 -14.96 5.85 -20.10
N GLY A 226 -15.18 6.04 -18.80
CA GLY A 226 -15.70 5.00 -17.90
C GLY A 226 -14.66 4.00 -17.39
N TYR A 227 -13.38 4.19 -17.69
CA TYR A 227 -12.29 3.35 -17.17
C TYR A 227 -10.96 4.10 -17.10
N VAL A 228 -9.97 3.51 -16.46
CA VAL A 228 -8.55 3.92 -16.50
C VAL A 228 -7.67 2.71 -16.79
N GLU A 229 -6.44 2.95 -17.25
CA GLU A 229 -5.49 1.92 -17.68
C GLU A 229 -4.17 1.99 -16.92
N THR A 230 -3.51 0.84 -16.74
CA THR A 230 -2.11 0.75 -16.27
C THR A 230 -1.13 1.04 -17.42
N ILE A 231 0.17 1.09 -17.12
CA ILE A 231 1.25 1.23 -18.12
C ILE A 231 1.15 0.15 -19.21
N LEU A 232 0.63 -1.03 -18.88
CA LEU A 232 0.48 -2.16 -19.80
C LEU A 232 -0.98 -2.36 -20.27
N GLY A 233 -1.84 -1.35 -20.11
CA GLY A 233 -3.19 -1.36 -20.68
C GLY A 233 -4.23 -2.17 -19.89
N ARG A 234 -3.96 -2.60 -18.66
CA ARG A 234 -4.99 -3.24 -17.82
C ARG A 234 -6.06 -2.22 -17.45
N ARG A 235 -7.31 -2.50 -17.78
CA ARG A 235 -8.45 -1.63 -17.51
C ARG A 235 -9.07 -1.87 -16.14
N ARG A 236 -9.46 -0.79 -15.48
CA ARG A 236 -10.46 -0.80 -14.38
C ARG A 236 -11.60 0.15 -14.73
N TYR A 237 -12.81 -0.39 -14.76
CA TYR A 237 -14.03 0.36 -15.07
C TYR A 237 -14.60 1.05 -13.82
N PHE A 238 -15.20 2.22 -14.03
CA PHE A 238 -15.83 3.04 -13.02
C PHE A 238 -17.25 3.43 -13.48
N SER A 239 -18.22 3.18 -12.61
CA SER A 239 -19.60 3.63 -12.79
C SER A 239 -19.91 4.69 -11.74
N PHE A 240 -20.30 5.88 -12.19
CA PHE A 240 -20.67 6.98 -11.30
C PHE A 240 -22.18 7.03 -11.12
N GLY A 241 -22.63 7.17 -9.87
CA GLY A 241 -24.05 7.19 -9.52
C GLY A 241 -24.69 8.57 -9.66
N GLY A 242 -23.92 9.63 -9.46
CA GLY A 242 -24.40 11.01 -9.46
C GLY A 242 -24.68 11.55 -10.87
N ASN A 243 -25.80 12.26 -11.03
CA ASN A 243 -26.17 12.89 -12.30
C ASN A 243 -25.13 13.91 -12.80
N SER A 244 -24.41 14.59 -11.90
CA SER A 244 -23.36 15.55 -12.26
C SER A 244 -22.21 14.90 -13.02
N LEU A 245 -21.75 13.72 -12.61
CA LEU A 245 -20.69 12.99 -13.28
C LEU A 245 -21.18 12.23 -14.51
N ARG A 246 -22.37 11.61 -14.46
CA ARG A 246 -22.93 10.87 -15.60
C ARG A 246 -23.12 11.73 -16.85
N LYS A 247 -23.52 12.99 -16.71
CA LYS A 247 -23.68 13.94 -17.83
C LYS A 247 -22.37 14.29 -18.54
N LEU A 248 -21.23 14.00 -17.91
CA LEU A 248 -19.90 14.27 -18.44
C LEU A 248 -19.30 13.05 -19.16
N GLN A 249 -19.97 11.91 -19.14
CA GLN A 249 -19.54 10.73 -19.89
C GLN A 249 -19.54 11.03 -21.40
N GLY A 250 -18.48 10.61 -22.09
CA GLY A 250 -18.26 10.88 -23.51
C GLY A 250 -17.83 12.31 -23.84
N LYS A 251 -17.70 13.21 -22.86
CA LYS A 251 -17.20 14.56 -23.08
C LYS A 251 -15.68 14.57 -23.27
N PRO A 252 -15.15 15.47 -24.12
CA PRO A 252 -13.72 15.78 -24.16
C PRO A 252 -13.16 16.18 -22.78
N LEU A 253 -11.91 15.82 -22.48
CA LEU A 253 -11.31 16.03 -21.16
C LEU A 253 -11.20 17.51 -20.77
N ASP A 254 -10.96 18.39 -21.74
CA ASP A 254 -10.89 19.85 -21.58
C ASP A 254 -12.24 20.48 -21.20
N GLN A 255 -13.35 19.79 -21.43
CA GLN A 255 -14.69 20.22 -21.02
C GLN A 255 -15.10 19.71 -19.63
N ILE A 256 -14.22 18.94 -18.96
CA ILE A 256 -14.46 18.43 -17.61
C ILE A 256 -13.65 19.27 -16.63
N ASP A 257 -14.34 20.18 -15.94
CA ASP A 257 -13.78 20.96 -14.84
C ASP A 257 -14.19 20.33 -13.51
N LEU A 258 -13.23 19.77 -12.77
CA LEU A 258 -13.52 19.10 -11.50
C LEU A 258 -13.85 20.09 -10.37
N ASP A 259 -13.38 21.34 -10.45
CA ASP A 259 -13.60 22.35 -9.40
C ASP A 259 -15.02 22.93 -9.47
N GLN A 260 -15.66 22.90 -10.64
CA GLN A 260 -17.06 23.26 -10.81
C GLN A 260 -18.04 22.20 -10.28
N LEU A 261 -17.56 20.98 -9.98
CA LEU A 261 -18.40 19.89 -9.48
C LEU A 261 -18.71 20.06 -8.00
N LYS A 262 -19.88 20.64 -7.71
CA LYS A 262 -20.40 20.76 -6.34
C LYS A 262 -21.27 19.57 -5.97
N GLY A 263 -21.24 19.19 -4.69
CA GLY A 263 -22.14 18.19 -4.13
C GLY A 263 -21.92 16.75 -4.62
N ILE A 264 -20.68 16.39 -5.00
CA ILE A 264 -20.33 15.00 -5.32
C ILE A 264 -20.61 14.13 -4.09
N ASN A 265 -21.43 13.09 -4.27
CA ASN A 265 -21.76 12.18 -3.19
C ASN A 265 -20.52 11.38 -2.73
N PRO A 266 -20.50 10.85 -1.48
CA PRO A 266 -19.34 10.15 -0.95
C PRO A 266 -18.88 8.94 -1.76
N TYR A 267 -19.80 8.23 -2.42
CA TYR A 267 -19.49 7.08 -3.27
C TYR A 267 -18.68 7.51 -4.49
N ASP A 268 -19.18 8.47 -5.26
CA ASP A 268 -18.50 8.99 -6.45
C ASP A 268 -17.16 9.65 -6.12
N ALA A 269 -17.09 10.38 -5.00
CA ALA A 269 -15.82 10.93 -4.52
C ALA A 269 -14.81 9.82 -4.19
N GLY A 270 -15.28 8.68 -3.65
CA GLY A 270 -14.48 7.48 -3.44
C GLY A 270 -14.01 6.85 -4.75
N SER A 271 -14.91 6.73 -5.74
CA SER A 271 -14.60 6.21 -7.07
C SER A 271 -13.58 7.07 -7.80
N LEU A 272 -13.66 8.40 -7.73
CA LEU A 272 -12.66 9.30 -8.33
C LEU A 272 -11.27 9.14 -7.71
N ARG A 273 -11.18 8.99 -6.37
CA ARG A 273 -9.91 8.68 -5.71
C ARG A 273 -9.38 7.32 -6.14
N ALA A 274 -10.24 6.31 -6.19
CA ALA A 274 -9.86 4.98 -6.64
C ALA A 274 -9.39 4.98 -8.10
N ALA A 275 -10.00 5.79 -8.97
CA ALA A 275 -9.60 5.95 -10.36
C ALA A 275 -8.20 6.53 -10.49
N ALA A 276 -7.90 7.63 -9.78
CA ALA A 276 -6.57 8.24 -9.78
C ALA A 276 -5.46 7.26 -9.36
N ASN A 277 -5.75 6.40 -8.37
CA ASN A 277 -4.76 5.48 -7.81
C ASN A 277 -4.60 4.17 -8.62
N SER A 278 -5.58 3.83 -9.45
CA SER A 278 -5.64 2.51 -10.10
C SER A 278 -4.52 2.27 -11.12
N PRO A 279 -4.16 3.23 -11.99
CA PRO A 279 -3.01 3.06 -12.87
C PRO A 279 -1.72 2.78 -12.10
N ILE A 280 -1.49 3.45 -10.98
CA ILE A 280 -0.27 3.32 -10.17
C ILE A 280 -0.22 1.93 -9.53
N GLN A 281 -1.25 1.58 -8.76
CA GLN A 281 -1.33 0.29 -8.06
C GLN A 281 -1.38 -0.89 -9.03
N GLY A 282 -2.12 -0.74 -10.13
CA GLY A 282 -2.25 -1.79 -11.13
C GLY A 282 -0.97 -2.00 -11.92
N SER A 283 -0.22 -0.93 -12.24
CA SER A 283 1.07 -1.07 -12.89
C SER A 283 2.10 -1.75 -11.98
N SER A 284 2.06 -1.50 -10.67
CA SER A 284 2.88 -2.24 -9.69
C SER A 284 2.56 -3.75 -9.73
N ALA A 285 1.27 -4.10 -9.81
CA ALA A 285 0.84 -5.49 -9.95
C ALA A 285 1.26 -6.11 -11.30
N ASP A 286 1.24 -5.34 -12.39
CA ASP A 286 1.68 -5.79 -13.69
C ASP A 286 3.20 -6.05 -13.72
N ILE A 287 3.99 -5.14 -13.17
CA ILE A 287 5.46 -5.23 -13.08
C ILE A 287 5.86 -6.49 -12.31
N ILE A 288 5.33 -6.69 -11.09
CA ILE A 288 5.72 -7.86 -10.30
C ILE A 288 5.26 -9.17 -10.94
N LYS A 289 4.13 -9.19 -11.65
CA LYS A 289 3.69 -10.38 -12.39
C LYS A 289 4.62 -10.72 -13.53
N ILE A 290 5.11 -9.73 -14.28
CA ILE A 290 6.13 -9.95 -15.32
C ILE A 290 7.42 -10.47 -14.68
N ALA A 291 7.85 -9.85 -13.58
CA ALA A 291 9.02 -10.31 -12.82
C ALA A 291 8.87 -11.77 -12.40
N MET A 292 7.72 -12.17 -11.86
CA MET A 292 7.42 -13.56 -11.48
C MET A 292 7.50 -14.53 -12.67
N VAL A 293 6.96 -14.16 -13.83
CA VAL A 293 7.02 -15.00 -15.04
C VAL A 293 8.47 -15.16 -15.52
N ASN A 294 9.24 -14.08 -15.52
CA ASN A 294 10.65 -14.12 -15.92
C ASN A 294 11.48 -14.92 -14.91
N LEU A 295 11.27 -14.72 -13.61
CA LEU A 295 11.92 -15.47 -12.54
C LEU A 295 11.58 -16.96 -12.60
N TYR A 296 10.35 -17.33 -12.94
CA TYR A 296 9.98 -18.73 -13.12
C TYR A 296 10.86 -19.42 -14.18
N GLN A 297 11.21 -18.72 -15.26
CA GLN A 297 12.13 -19.24 -16.29
C GLN A 297 13.57 -19.34 -15.78
N VAL A 298 14.04 -18.34 -15.03
CA VAL A 298 15.38 -18.34 -14.41
C VAL A 298 15.53 -19.53 -13.45
N LEU A 299 14.53 -19.75 -12.60
CA LEU A 299 14.55 -20.78 -11.55
C LEU A 299 14.45 -22.21 -12.05
N GLN A 300 14.08 -22.47 -13.32
CA GLN A 300 14.01 -23.84 -13.87
C GLN A 300 15.32 -24.63 -13.76
N LYS A 301 16.45 -23.94 -13.65
CA LYS A 301 17.80 -24.54 -13.56
C LYS A 301 18.29 -24.72 -12.12
N TYR A 302 17.48 -24.32 -11.14
CA TYR A 302 17.84 -24.23 -9.73
C TYR A 302 16.87 -25.05 -8.89
N GLN A 303 17.29 -25.41 -7.68
CA GLN A 303 16.40 -26.03 -6.70
C GLN A 303 15.59 -24.97 -5.94
N ALA A 304 16.06 -23.71 -5.93
CA ALA A 304 15.35 -22.57 -5.37
C ALA A 304 13.88 -22.49 -5.82
N ARG A 305 13.01 -22.09 -4.88
CA ARG A 305 11.55 -22.03 -5.11
C ARG A 305 11.02 -20.66 -4.75
N LEU A 306 10.24 -20.06 -5.64
CA LEU A 306 9.37 -18.94 -5.32
C LEU A 306 8.18 -19.45 -4.50
N LEU A 307 8.04 -18.99 -3.26
CA LEU A 307 7.02 -19.44 -2.30
C LEU A 307 5.81 -18.52 -2.25
N LEU A 308 6.03 -17.22 -2.08
CA LEU A 308 4.96 -16.25 -1.84
C LEU A 308 5.17 -14.99 -2.67
N GLN A 309 4.06 -14.35 -3.05
CA GLN A 309 4.03 -12.97 -3.50
C GLN A 309 3.19 -12.14 -2.54
N VAL A 310 3.77 -11.08 -2.00
CA VAL A 310 3.16 -10.17 -1.03
C VAL A 310 3.25 -8.75 -1.54
N HIS A 311 2.23 -8.33 -2.30
CA HIS A 311 2.16 -7.00 -2.91
C HIS A 311 3.30 -6.72 -3.91
N ASP A 312 4.38 -6.10 -3.48
CA ASP A 312 5.59 -5.78 -4.24
C ASP A 312 6.81 -6.62 -3.81
N GLU A 313 6.60 -7.54 -2.87
CA GLU A 313 7.60 -8.45 -2.30
C GLU A 313 7.43 -9.88 -2.85
N LEU A 314 8.55 -10.56 -3.14
CA LEU A 314 8.63 -11.99 -3.47
C LEU A 314 9.45 -12.73 -2.41
N ILE A 315 8.94 -13.86 -1.94
CA ILE A 315 9.59 -14.72 -0.94
C ILE A 315 10.04 -16.02 -1.60
N PHE A 316 11.29 -16.37 -1.40
CA PHE A 316 11.91 -17.60 -1.91
C PHE A 316 12.43 -18.46 -0.76
N GLU A 317 12.55 -19.76 -1.00
CA GLU A 317 13.52 -20.59 -0.29
C GLU A 317 14.62 -21.00 -1.27
N ILE A 318 15.88 -20.85 -0.84
CA ILE A 318 17.06 -21.01 -1.71
C ILE A 318 18.13 -21.85 -1.00
N PRO A 319 18.71 -22.89 -1.63
CA PRO A 319 19.89 -23.58 -1.11
C PRO A 319 21.08 -22.63 -0.94
N PRO A 320 21.89 -22.74 0.14
CA PRO A 320 23.00 -21.81 0.36
C PRO A 320 24.03 -21.77 -0.78
N ASP A 321 24.24 -22.88 -1.48
CA ASP A 321 25.16 -23.01 -2.61
C ASP A 321 24.66 -22.30 -3.90
N GLU A 322 23.35 -22.05 -4.02
CA GLU A 322 22.77 -21.30 -5.15
C GLU A 322 22.67 -19.78 -4.87
N TRP A 323 22.87 -19.35 -3.62
CA TRP A 323 22.56 -17.99 -3.17
C TRP A 323 23.39 -16.88 -3.84
N GLU A 324 24.71 -17.07 -3.95
CA GLU A 324 25.62 -16.07 -4.52
C GLU A 324 25.25 -15.70 -5.96
N GLU A 325 24.87 -16.71 -6.77
CA GLU A 325 24.45 -16.49 -8.14
C GLU A 325 23.00 -15.98 -8.22
N LEU A 326 22.08 -16.59 -7.47
CA LEU A 326 20.66 -16.27 -7.58
C LEU A 326 20.31 -14.87 -7.07
N GLN A 327 21.00 -14.34 -6.06
CA GLN A 327 20.70 -12.99 -5.57
C GLN A 327 20.86 -11.93 -6.69
N VAL A 328 21.88 -12.09 -7.54
CA VAL A 328 22.16 -11.18 -8.66
C VAL A 328 21.06 -11.33 -9.71
N LYS A 329 20.75 -12.57 -10.09
CA LYS A 329 19.71 -12.85 -11.09
C LYS A 329 18.33 -12.40 -10.64
N ILE A 330 17.99 -12.57 -9.36
CA ILE A 330 16.71 -12.12 -8.81
C ILE A 330 16.61 -10.60 -8.92
N ARG A 331 17.64 -9.89 -8.47
CA ARG A 331 17.71 -8.42 -8.56
C ARG A 331 17.55 -7.95 -10.00
N GLU A 332 18.40 -8.43 -10.91
CA GLU A 332 18.39 -8.02 -12.31
C GLU A 332 17.05 -8.32 -12.99
N THR A 333 16.47 -9.50 -12.74
CA THR A 333 15.19 -9.91 -13.36
C THR A 333 14.05 -9.02 -12.89
N MET A 334 14.00 -8.67 -11.60
CA MET A 334 12.98 -7.80 -11.06
C MET A 334 13.18 -6.34 -11.50
N GLU A 335 14.41 -5.81 -11.43
CA GLU A 335 14.72 -4.42 -11.82
C GLU A 335 14.52 -4.16 -13.32
N SER A 336 14.68 -5.19 -14.16
CA SER A 336 14.47 -5.10 -15.61
C SER A 336 13.08 -5.53 -16.10
N ALA A 337 12.16 -5.91 -15.20
CA ALA A 337 10.86 -6.48 -15.56
C ALA A 337 10.04 -5.58 -16.50
N VAL A 338 10.09 -4.26 -16.29
CA VAL A 338 9.51 -3.25 -17.19
C VAL A 338 10.43 -2.04 -17.21
N LYS A 339 10.65 -1.48 -18.41
CA LYS A 339 11.42 -0.25 -18.56
C LYS A 339 10.56 0.97 -18.23
N LEU A 340 10.91 1.67 -17.14
CA LEU A 340 10.37 2.99 -16.79
C LEU A 340 11.37 4.10 -17.14
N THR A 341 10.96 5.36 -16.99
CA THR A 341 11.84 6.54 -17.11
C THR A 341 12.75 6.76 -15.90
N VAL A 342 12.42 6.08 -14.79
CA VAL A 342 13.22 6.02 -13.56
C VAL A 342 13.63 4.56 -13.31
N PRO A 343 14.80 4.29 -12.70
CA PRO A 343 15.22 2.91 -12.44
C PRO A 343 14.27 2.24 -11.45
N LEU A 344 14.01 0.95 -11.64
CA LEU A 344 13.45 0.10 -10.59
C LEU A 344 14.60 -0.38 -9.71
N VAL A 345 14.38 -0.47 -8.40
CA VAL A 345 15.39 -0.90 -7.42
C VAL A 345 14.76 -1.95 -6.53
N VAL A 346 15.51 -3.01 -6.25
CA VAL A 346 15.07 -4.12 -5.41
C VAL A 346 16.00 -4.29 -4.21
N GLU A 347 15.40 -4.35 -3.03
CA GLU A 347 16.06 -4.65 -1.76
C GLU A 347 15.92 -6.16 -1.50
N ILE A 348 17.05 -6.85 -1.28
CA ILE A 348 17.06 -8.30 -1.08
C ILE A 348 17.71 -8.61 0.26
N HIS A 349 17.02 -9.42 1.07
CA HIS A 349 17.45 -9.85 2.38
C HIS A 349 17.29 -11.37 2.50
N ALA A 350 18.25 -12.03 3.15
CA ALA A 350 18.23 -13.45 3.42
C ALA A 350 18.32 -13.70 4.93
N GLY A 351 17.66 -14.74 5.42
CA GLY A 351 17.69 -15.12 6.83
C GLY A 351 17.15 -16.51 7.08
N GLU A 352 17.18 -16.95 8.33
CA GLU A 352 16.70 -18.29 8.72
C GLU A 352 15.18 -18.35 8.81
N ASN A 353 14.51 -17.20 8.81
CA ASN A 353 13.07 -17.05 8.84
C ASN A 353 12.62 -15.71 8.24
N TRP A 354 11.32 -15.56 8.03
CA TRP A 354 10.77 -14.36 7.38
C TRP A 354 10.90 -13.07 8.21
N MET A 355 11.18 -13.16 9.51
CA MET A 355 11.48 -11.95 10.28
C MET A 355 12.90 -11.44 10.02
N GLU A 356 13.86 -12.33 9.80
CA GLU A 356 15.27 -12.00 9.53
C GLU A 356 15.53 -11.65 8.08
N ALA A 357 14.78 -12.25 7.16
CA ALA A 357 14.84 -11.96 5.73
C ALA A 357 14.11 -10.65 5.36
N LYS A 358 14.01 -9.65 6.25
CA LYS A 358 13.18 -8.44 6.04
C LYS A 358 13.80 -7.16 6.58
#